data_AF-A0A5N9A0F4-F1
#
_entry.id   AF-A0A5N9A0F4-F1
#
_cell.length_a   1.000
_cell.length_b   1.000
_cell.length_c   1.000
_cell.angle_alpha   90.00
_cell.angle_beta   90.00
_cell.angle_gamma   90.00
#
_symmetry.space_group_name_H-M   'P 1'
#
loop_
_entity.id
_entity.type
_entity.pdbx_description
1 polymer ?
#
loop_
_entity_poly.entity_id
_entity_poly.type
_entity_poly.pdbx_seq_one_letter_code
_entity_poly.pdbx_strand_id
1 'polypeptide(L)' 'MTKFSSKEIFLSLLESQNIKLSKEDFDQSYLSYKNFRNNYKEMLNDNFSDFEPRQRIFDLSDE' A
#
# COMPACT_ATOMS: atom_id res chain seq x y z
N MET A 1 -0.92 -1.08 23.90
CA MET A 1 -0.92 -1.16 22.42
C MET A 1 -0.15 -2.40 22.03
N THR A 2 -0.84 -3.43 21.54
CA THR A 2 -0.20 -4.66 21.05
C THR A 2 0.58 -4.31 19.78
N LYS A 3 1.90 -4.50 19.81
CA LYS A 3 2.77 -4.16 18.68
C LYS A 3 2.74 -5.32 17.69
N PHE A 4 1.83 -5.26 16.73
CA PHE A 4 1.79 -6.23 15.63
C PHE A 4 3.07 -6.12 14.79
N SER A 5 3.59 -7.27 14.38
CA SER A 5 4.66 -7.35 13.39
C SER A 5 4.15 -6.90 12.01
N SER A 6 5.06 -6.44 11.14
CA SER A 6 4.71 -6.06 9.76
C SER A 6 4.04 -7.19 8.98
N LYS A 7 4.34 -8.45 9.32
CA LYS A 7 3.74 -9.63 8.69
C LYS A 7 2.29 -9.84 9.13
N GLU A 8 1.98 -9.65 10.41
CA GLU A 8 0.60 -9.73 10.94
C GLU A 8 -0.27 -8.60 10.40
N ILE A 9 0.29 -7.39 10.24
CA ILE A 9 -0.40 -6.27 9.61
C ILE A 9 -0.72 -6.61 8.15
N PHE A 10 0.24 -7.16 7.40
CA PHE A 10 0.02 -7.57 6.02
C PHE A 10 -1.04 -8.67 5.91
N LEU A 11 -1.00 -9.67 6.79
CA LEU A 11 -2.03 -10.72 6.84
C LEU A 11 -3.42 -10.15 7.11
N SER A 12 -3.54 -9.24 8.09
CA SER A 12 -4.81 -8.59 8.43
C SER A 12 -5.39 -7.79 7.26
N LEU A 13 -4.53 -7.14 6.45
CA LEU A 13 -4.95 -6.43 5.25
C LEU A 13 -5.53 -7.39 4.20
N LEU A 14 -4.87 -8.52 3.94
CA LEU A 14 -5.38 -9.54 3.01
C LEU A 14 -6.73 -10.09 3.48
N GLU A 15 -6.84 -10.40 4.77
CA GLU A 15 -8.08 -10.89 5.38
C GLU A 15 -9.22 -9.87 5.26
N SER A 16 -8.94 -8.58 5.47
CA SER A 16 -9.95 -7.51 5.34
C SER A 16 -10.50 -7.38 3.92
N GLN A 17 -9.73 -7.79 2.92
CA GLN A 17 -10.10 -7.79 1.50
C GLN A 17 -10.61 -9.16 1.03
N ASN A 18 -10.75 -10.12 1.94
CA ASN A 18 -11.13 -11.51 1.65
C ASN A 18 -10.20 -12.19 0.62
N ILE A 19 -8.92 -11.82 0.63
CA ILE A 19 -7.89 -12.39 -0.25
C ILE A 19 -7.22 -13.56 0.46
N LYS A 20 -7.20 -14.72 -0.19
CA LYS A 20 -6.45 -15.90 0.25
C LYS A 20 -5.35 -16.19 -0.74
N LEU A 21 -4.12 -16.36 -0.23
CA LEU A 21 -2.94 -16.63 -1.04
C LEU A 21 -2.38 -18.01 -0.71
N SER A 22 -1.73 -18.63 -1.68
CA SER A 22 -0.82 -19.74 -1.40
C SER A 22 0.34 -19.24 -0.55
N LYS A 23 1.10 -20.15 0.08
CA LYS A 23 2.28 -19.76 0.85
C LYS A 23 3.30 -19.02 -0.01
N GLU A 24 3.51 -19.49 -1.24
CA GLU A 24 4.50 -18.93 -2.16
C GLU A 24 4.09 -17.53 -2.63
N ASP A 25 2.81 -17.35 -3.00
CA ASP A 25 2.27 -16.03 -3.35
C ASP A 25 2.29 -15.07 -2.16
N PHE A 26 2.02 -15.57 -0.95
CA PHE A 26 2.10 -14.77 0.27
C PHE A 26 3.52 -14.26 0.50
N ASP A 27 4.52 -15.14 0.42
CA ASP A 27 5.91 -14.78 0.70
C ASP A 27 6.43 -13.76 -0.33
N GLN A 28 6.10 -13.92 -1.61
CA GLN A 28 6.43 -12.92 -2.65
C GLN A 28 5.69 -11.59 -2.46
N SER A 29 4.39 -11.64 -2.17
CA SER A 29 3.59 -10.44 -1.95
C SER A 29 4.04 -9.68 -0.70
N TYR A 30 4.43 -10.40 0.36
CA TYR A 30 4.94 -9.80 1.59
C TYR A 30 6.29 -9.09 1.34
N LEU A 31 7.15 -9.64 0.48
CA LEU A 31 8.40 -8.98 0.10
C LEU A 31 8.12 -7.64 -0.60
N SER A 32 7.21 -7.64 -1.58
CA SER A 32 6.76 -6.41 -2.25
C SER A 32 6.14 -5.40 -1.28
N TYR A 33 5.30 -5.86 -0.35
CA TYR A 33 4.71 -5.02 0.70
C TYR A 33 5.79 -4.34 1.55
N LYS A 34 6.80 -5.09 1.98
CA LYS A 34 7.91 -4.56 2.80
C LYS A 34 8.72 -3.51 2.03
N ASN A 35 9.05 -3.80 0.77
CA ASN A 35 9.79 -2.87 -0.08
C ASN A 35 9.00 -1.58 -0.31
N PHE A 36 7.70 -1.69 -0.60
CA PHE A 36 6.83 -0.53 -0.73
C PHE A 36 6.79 0.32 0.54
N ARG A 37 6.61 -0.30 1.72
CA ARG A 37 6.58 0.41 3.00
C ARG A 37 7.89 1.15 3.29
N ASN A 38 9.03 0.55 2.94
CA ASN A 38 10.33 1.20 3.09
C ASN A 38 10.46 2.41 2.16
N ASN A 39 10.22 2.22 0.87
CA ASN A 39 10.29 3.28 -0.13
C ASN A 39 9.33 4.44 0.20
N TYR A 40 8.10 4.11 0.63
CA TYR A 40 7.11 5.11 1.01
C TYR A 40 7.57 5.90 2.24
N LYS A 41 8.17 5.24 3.24
CA LYS A 41 8.73 5.92 4.42
C LYS A 41 9.87 6.86 4.06
N GLU A 42 10.72 6.47 3.11
CA GLU A 42 11.78 7.33 2.58
C GLU A 42 11.18 8.53 1.86
N MET A 43 10.24 8.29 0.94
CA MET A 43 9.51 9.30 0.20
C MET A 43 8.86 10.34 1.12
N LEU A 44 8.27 9.95 2.26
CA LEU A 44 7.66 10.90 3.21
C LEU A 44 8.64 11.93 3.79
N ASN A 45 9.95 11.72 3.70
CA ASN A 45 10.95 12.70 4.13
C ASN A 45 11.34 13.69 3.03
N ASP A 46 10.88 13.48 1.79
CA ASP A 46 11.17 14.38 0.68
C ASP A 46 10.30 15.65 0.77
N ASN A 47 10.80 16.75 0.17
CA ASN A 47 10.04 17.99 0.09
C ASN A 47 9.08 17.96 -1.11
N PHE A 48 7.78 18.05 -0.82
CA PHE A 48 6.70 18.12 -1.82
C PHE A 48 6.04 19.50 -1.90
N SER A 49 6.69 20.56 -1.39
CA SER A 49 6.12 21.92 -1.42
C SER A 49 5.71 22.36 -2.83
N ASP A 50 6.43 21.87 -3.84
CA ASP A 50 6.26 22.26 -5.24
C ASP A 50 5.52 21.17 -6.05
N PHE A 51 4.97 20.15 -5.37
CA PHE A 51 4.23 19.08 -6.02
C PHE A 51 2.78 19.50 -6.30
N GLU A 52 2.47 19.69 -7.58
CA GLU A 52 1.10 19.90 -8.05
C GLU A 52 0.44 18.53 -8.37
N PRO A 53 -0.51 18.04 -7.54
CA PRO A 53 -1.19 16.79 -7.82
C PRO A 53 -2.01 16.92 -9.10
N ARG A 54 -1.68 16.11 -10.11
CA ARG A 54 -2.45 16.05 -11.36
C ARG A 54 -3.77 15.32 -11.11
N GLN A 55 -4.78 16.03 -10.61
CA GLN A 55 -6.15 15.50 -10.58
C GLN A 55 -6.70 15.50 -12.00
N ARG A 56 -7.03 14.31 -12.51
CA ARG A 56 -7.89 14.21 -13.71
C ARG A 56 -9.32 14.36 -13.24
N ILE A 57 -9.98 15.45 -13.64
CA ILE A 57 -11.42 15.60 -13.51
C ILE A 57 -12.03 14.81 -14.67
N PHE A 58 -12.77 13.75 -14.35
CA PHE A 58 -13.60 13.06 -15.33
C PHE A 58 -14.94 13.79 -15.38
N ASP A 59 -15.22 14.46 -16.50
CA ASP A 59 -16.53 15.05 -16.74
C ASP A 59 -17.49 13.89 -17.06
N LEU A 60 -18.37 13.56 -16.12
CA LEU A 60 -19.36 12.49 -16.26
C LEU A 60 -20.67 12.99 -16.90
N SER A 61 -20.64 14.15 -17.57
CA SER A 61 -21.83 14.83 -18.10
C SER A 61 -22.33 14.31 -19.45
N ASP A 62 -21.66 13.30 -20.04
CA ASP A 62 -22.04 12.69 -21.32
C ASP A 62 -22.92 11.41 -21.19
N GLU A 63 -23.67 11.24 -20.09
CA GLU A 63 -24.75 10.22 -19.98
C GLU A 63 -26.16 10.83 -20.02
#